data_AF-A0A7V5VZG5-F1
#
_entry.id   AF-A0A7V5VZG5-F1
#
_cell.length_a   1.000
_cell.length_b   1.000
_cell.length_c   1.000
_cell.angle_alpha   90.00
_cell.angle_beta   90.00
_cell.angle_gamma   90.00
#
_symmetry.space_group_name_H-M   'P 1'
#
loop_
_entity.id
_entity.type
_entity.pdbx_description
1 polymer ?
#
loop_
_entity_poly.entity_id
_entity_poly.type
_entity_poly.pdbx_seq_one_letter_code
_entity_poly.pdbx_strand_id
1 'polypeptide(L)'
;MIFQEINKSYFTFLIIFFPIAMIFFAIISSFALTKYLQRRSKISLYYALTNLIFTSLFSIMEISIFSALKAGEKNTLYYFGILYMNLGIIATSMFYFLFYAELREINPKRKKLILILGVLLLIFELILTPEWLESTSNGMKLTYIAYLFQTIYCVYVYISMGGEFLKISKRATERRRELRFLGIGSELMFIFFIL
;
A
#
# COMPACT_ATOMS: atom_id res chain seq x y z
N MET A 1 2.80 30.49 15.47
CA MET A 1 1.75 30.86 14.49
C MET A 1 1.90 30.11 13.18
N ILE A 2 3.07 30.13 12.51
CA ILE A 2 3.29 29.44 11.21
C ILE A 2 2.97 27.91 11.27
N PHE A 3 3.35 27.22 12.36
CA PHE A 3 3.01 25.79 12.56
C PHE A 3 1.52 25.48 12.82
N GLN A 4 0.71 26.46 13.22
CA GLN A 4 -0.73 26.27 13.42
C GLN A 4 -1.52 26.41 12.11
N GLU A 5 -1.06 27.27 11.20
CA GLU A 5 -1.68 27.45 9.87
C GLU A 5 -1.33 26.29 8.91
N ILE A 6 -0.08 25.82 8.91
CA ILE A 6 0.34 24.61 8.16
C ILE A 6 -0.51 23.40 8.58
N ASN A 7 -0.83 23.30 9.88
CA ASN A 7 -1.70 22.25 10.40
C ASN A 7 -3.12 22.34 9.80
N LYS A 8 -3.77 23.51 9.77
CA LYS A 8 -5.15 23.60 9.27
C LYS A 8 -5.28 23.23 7.80
N SER A 9 -4.40 23.72 6.94
CA SER A 9 -4.43 23.42 5.50
C SER A 9 -4.09 21.95 5.22
N TYR A 10 -3.10 21.39 5.94
CA TYR A 10 -2.74 19.98 5.83
C TYR A 10 -3.86 19.05 6.31
N PHE A 11 -4.46 19.33 7.47
CA PHE A 11 -5.59 18.54 8.00
C PHE A 11 -6.83 18.65 7.11
N THR A 12 -7.13 19.83 6.58
CA THR A 12 -8.25 20.01 5.64
C THR A 12 -8.01 19.23 4.35
N PHE A 13 -6.78 19.24 3.84
CA PHE A 13 -6.40 18.41 2.70
C PHE A 13 -6.62 16.92 2.99
N LEU A 14 -6.16 16.41 4.14
CA LEU A 14 -6.32 14.99 4.48
C LEU A 14 -7.80 14.58 4.63
N ILE A 15 -8.62 15.41 5.28
CA ILE A 15 -10.06 15.17 5.47
C ILE A 15 -10.82 15.11 4.13
N ILE A 16 -10.39 15.87 3.12
CA ILE A 16 -11.07 15.90 1.82
C ILE A 16 -10.49 14.83 0.88
N PHE A 17 -9.16 14.70 0.86
CA PHE A 17 -8.45 13.84 -0.08
C PHE A 17 -8.69 12.36 0.19
N PHE A 18 -8.66 11.92 1.45
CA PHE A 18 -8.85 10.51 1.80
C PHE A 18 -10.22 9.94 1.42
N PRO A 19 -11.36 10.60 1.70
CA PRO A 19 -12.65 10.10 1.24
C PRO A 19 -12.78 10.10 -0.29
N ILE A 20 -12.22 11.10 -0.99
CA ILE A 20 -12.20 11.08 -2.47
C ILE A 20 -11.39 9.90 -2.99
N ALA A 21 -10.19 9.68 -2.46
CA ALA A 21 -9.33 8.55 -2.82
C ALA A 21 -10.02 7.21 -2.50
N MET A 22 -10.63 7.08 -1.33
CA MET A 22 -11.39 5.90 -0.90
C MET A 22 -12.51 5.56 -1.89
N ILE A 23 -13.35 6.54 -2.26
CA ILE A 23 -14.45 6.37 -3.22
C ILE A 23 -13.90 5.96 -4.59
N PHE A 24 -12.85 6.64 -5.06
CA PHE A 24 -12.22 6.33 -6.33
C PHE A 24 -11.72 4.88 -6.40
N PHE A 25 -10.97 4.43 -5.38
CA PHE A 25 -10.48 3.06 -5.31
C PHE A 25 -11.61 2.03 -5.12
N ALA A 26 -12.68 2.38 -4.40
CA ALA A 26 -13.84 1.51 -4.22
C ALA A 26 -14.59 1.28 -5.55
N ILE A 27 -14.74 2.32 -6.36
CA ILE A 27 -15.34 2.23 -7.70
C ILE A 27 -14.50 1.32 -8.61
N ILE A 28 -13.18 1.53 -8.63
CA ILE A 28 -12.26 0.71 -9.44
C ILE A 28 -12.30 -0.75 -8.99
N SER A 29 -12.28 -0.99 -7.68
CA SER A 29 -12.37 -2.33 -7.09
C SER A 29 -13.67 -3.02 -7.50
N SER A 30 -14.80 -2.33 -7.39
CA SER A 30 -16.12 -2.85 -7.76
C SER A 30 -16.21 -3.23 -9.25
N PHE A 31 -15.64 -2.39 -10.12
CA PHE A 31 -15.56 -2.68 -11.56
C PHE A 31 -14.68 -3.90 -11.86
N ALA A 32 -13.51 -4.00 -11.22
CA ALA A 32 -12.60 -5.12 -11.36
C ALA A 32 -13.22 -6.44 -10.84
N LEU A 33 -13.92 -6.38 -9.71
CA LEU A 33 -14.61 -7.51 -9.11
C LEU A 33 -15.78 -7.98 -9.98
N THR A 34 -16.56 -7.06 -10.55
CA THR A 34 -17.63 -7.41 -11.51
C THR A 34 -17.08 -8.17 -12.71
N LYS A 35 -15.96 -7.71 -13.29
CA LYS A 35 -15.28 -8.43 -14.38
C LYS A 35 -14.78 -9.81 -13.93
N TYR A 36 -14.29 -9.94 -12.70
CA TYR A 36 -13.93 -11.24 -12.14
C TYR A 36 -15.14 -12.18 -12.02
N LEU A 37 -16.28 -11.70 -11.50
CA LEU A 37 -17.47 -12.54 -11.35
C LEU A 37 -17.98 -13.05 -12.69
N GLN A 38 -17.88 -12.25 -13.76
CA GLN A 38 -18.30 -12.63 -15.11
C GLN A 38 -17.33 -13.62 -15.79
N ARG A 39 -16.02 -13.38 -15.69
CA ARG A 39 -15.01 -14.12 -16.48
C ARG A 39 -14.12 -15.07 -15.66
N ARG A 40 -14.28 -15.09 -14.33
CA ARG A 40 -13.47 -15.82 -13.35
C ARG A 40 -11.95 -15.62 -13.50
N SER A 41 -11.53 -14.46 -14.00
CA SER A 41 -10.11 -14.16 -14.24
C SER A 41 -9.36 -13.80 -12.96
N LYS A 42 -8.38 -14.62 -12.55
CA LYS A 42 -7.52 -14.38 -11.37
C LYS A 42 -6.86 -13.00 -11.38
N ILE A 43 -6.46 -12.54 -12.56
CA ILE A 43 -5.87 -11.22 -12.80
C ILE A 43 -6.82 -10.09 -12.35
N SER A 44 -8.10 -10.18 -12.72
CA SER A 44 -9.12 -9.20 -12.31
C SER A 44 -9.37 -9.24 -10.80
N LEU A 45 -9.30 -10.43 -10.18
CA LEU A 45 -9.43 -10.57 -8.72
C LEU A 45 -8.27 -9.90 -7.99
N TYR A 46 -7.02 -10.16 -8.40
CA TYR A 46 -5.85 -9.56 -7.75
C TYR A 46 -5.84 -8.05 -7.88
N TYR A 47 -6.23 -7.53 -9.05
CA TYR A 47 -6.41 -6.08 -9.21
C TYR A 47 -7.51 -5.52 -8.31
N ALA A 48 -8.65 -6.20 -8.17
CA ALA A 48 -9.71 -5.77 -7.25
C ALA A 48 -9.21 -5.74 -5.80
N LEU A 49 -8.52 -6.80 -5.35
CA LEU A 49 -7.99 -6.91 -3.99
C LEU A 49 -6.96 -5.82 -3.66
N THR A 50 -6.06 -5.49 -4.59
CA THR A 50 -5.16 -4.35 -4.44
C THR A 50 -5.91 -3.05 -4.19
N ASN A 51 -6.93 -2.73 -5.01
CA ASN A 51 -7.70 -1.49 -4.84
C ASN A 51 -8.53 -1.50 -3.55
N LEU A 52 -9.03 -2.67 -3.13
CA LEU A 52 -9.78 -2.83 -1.89
C LEU A 52 -8.90 -2.60 -0.65
N ILE A 53 -7.62 -2.99 -0.70
CA ILE A 53 -6.65 -2.67 0.35
C ILE A 53 -6.43 -1.16 0.44
N PHE A 54 -6.26 -0.47 -0.69
CA PHE A 54 -6.16 1.00 -0.69
C PHE A 54 -7.41 1.66 -0.11
N THR A 55 -8.61 1.23 -0.52
CA THR A 55 -9.87 1.72 0.07
C THR A 55 -9.87 1.54 1.59
N SER A 56 -9.53 0.35 2.08
CA SER A 56 -9.52 0.05 3.51
C SER A 56 -8.50 0.90 4.27
N LEU A 57 -7.32 1.10 3.68
CA LEU A 57 -6.25 1.92 4.26
C LEU A 57 -6.68 3.38 4.38
N PHE A 58 -7.26 3.96 3.32
CA PHE A 58 -7.79 5.33 3.40
C PHE A 58 -8.93 5.46 4.41
N SER A 59 -9.83 4.46 4.53
CA SER A 59 -10.87 4.45 5.56
C SER A 59 -10.29 4.44 6.97
N ILE A 60 -9.29 3.59 7.24
CA ILE A 60 -8.65 3.50 8.55
C ILE A 60 -7.92 4.80 8.89
N MET A 61 -7.21 5.39 7.93
CA MET A 61 -6.53 6.67 8.12
C MET A 61 -7.53 7.80 8.38
N GLU A 62 -8.64 7.86 7.64
CA GLU A 62 -9.70 8.84 7.84
C GLU A 62 -10.34 8.71 9.24
N ILE A 63 -10.71 7.49 9.65
CA ILE A 63 -11.25 7.23 11.00
C ILE A 63 -10.25 7.64 12.09
N SER A 64 -8.97 7.31 11.89
CA SER A 64 -7.91 7.64 12.84
C SER A 64 -7.70 9.16 12.96
N ILE A 65 -7.76 9.89 11.84
CA ILE A 65 -7.69 11.36 11.81
C ILE A 65 -8.88 11.97 12.56
N PHE A 66 -10.11 11.53 12.27
CA PHE A 66 -11.30 12.05 12.92
C PHE A 66 -11.33 11.77 14.43
N SER A 67 -10.94 10.55 14.83
CA SER A 67 -10.86 10.15 16.24
C SER A 67 -9.88 11.01 17.03
N ALA A 68 -8.67 11.19 16.51
CA ALA A 68 -7.64 11.99 17.18
C ALA A 68 -7.95 13.49 17.18
N LEU A 69 -8.60 14.02 16.14
CA LEU A 69 -9.11 15.40 16.15
C LEU A 69 -10.15 15.62 17.25
N LYS A 70 -11.02 14.63 17.49
CA LYS A 70 -12.03 14.68 18.55
C LYS A 70 -11.41 14.57 19.96
N ALA A 71 -10.34 13.80 20.10
CA ALA A 71 -9.65 13.57 21.38
C ALA A 71 -8.58 14.63 21.71
N GLY A 72 -8.12 15.42 20.72
CA GLY A 72 -7.01 16.37 20.90
C GLY A 72 -5.61 15.72 20.92
N GLU A 73 -5.52 14.41 20.67
CA GLU A 73 -4.30 13.60 20.78
C GLU A 73 -3.54 13.47 19.45
N LYS A 74 -2.74 14.48 19.10
CA LYS A 74 -2.08 14.55 17.78
C LYS A 74 -0.92 13.57 17.59
N ASN A 75 -0.23 13.15 18.66
CA ASN A 75 0.94 12.26 18.56
C ASN A 75 0.55 10.81 18.27
N THR A 76 -0.56 10.33 18.84
CA THR A 76 -1.12 8.99 18.61
C THR A 76 -1.46 8.78 17.12
N LEU A 77 -1.90 9.84 16.45
CA LEU A 77 -2.23 9.88 15.03
C LEU A 77 -1.06 9.53 14.11
N TYR A 78 0.15 10.02 14.44
CA TYR A 78 1.36 9.83 13.64
C TYR A 78 1.79 8.35 13.62
N TYR A 79 1.81 7.69 14.78
CA TYR A 79 2.27 6.30 14.89
C TYR A 79 1.27 5.30 14.30
N PHE A 80 -0.02 5.48 14.55
CA PHE A 80 -1.05 4.62 13.92
C PHE A 80 -1.10 4.82 12.40
N GLY A 81 -1.02 6.07 11.93
CA GLY A 81 -1.03 6.37 10.50
C GLY A 81 0.11 5.68 9.74
N ILE A 82 1.32 5.71 10.28
CA ILE A 82 2.50 5.06 9.66
C ILE A 82 2.36 3.54 9.66
N LEU A 83 1.96 2.94 10.78
CA LEU A 83 1.76 1.50 10.88
C LEU A 83 0.73 1.00 9.85
N TYR A 84 -0.44 1.63 9.79
CA TYR A 84 -1.48 1.22 8.84
C TYR A 84 -1.06 1.44 7.38
N MET A 85 -0.31 2.52 7.10
CA MET A 85 0.29 2.73 5.79
C MET A 85 1.22 1.57 5.42
N ASN A 86 2.12 1.19 6.31
CA ASN A 86 3.09 0.13 6.08
C ASN A 86 2.43 -1.22 5.81
N LEU A 87 1.48 -1.61 6.66
CA LEU A 87 0.70 -2.85 6.50
C LEU A 87 -0.02 -2.90 5.15
N GLY A 88 -0.71 -1.82 4.77
CA GLY A 88 -1.43 -1.81 3.50
C GLY A 88 -0.51 -1.75 2.29
N ILE A 89 0.69 -1.17 2.40
CA ILE A 89 1.65 -1.21 1.30
C ILE A 89 2.23 -2.63 1.12
N ILE A 90 2.59 -3.32 2.20
CA ILE A 90 3.07 -4.72 2.11
C ILE A 90 1.97 -5.59 1.48
N ALA A 91 0.73 -5.48 1.98
CA ALA A 91 -0.41 -6.23 1.47
C ALA A 91 -0.67 -5.91 -0.02
N THR A 92 -0.67 -4.63 -0.39
CA THR A 92 -0.81 -4.18 -1.78
C THR A 92 0.26 -4.77 -2.68
N SER A 93 1.52 -4.73 -2.23
CA SER A 93 2.68 -5.27 -2.96
C SER A 93 2.55 -6.77 -3.23
N MET A 94 2.00 -7.54 -2.27
CA MET A 94 1.76 -8.97 -2.45
C MET A 94 0.71 -9.24 -3.54
N PHE A 95 -0.44 -8.55 -3.52
CA PHE A 95 -1.48 -8.74 -4.54
C PHE A 95 -1.04 -8.23 -5.91
N TYR A 96 -0.28 -7.15 -5.94
CA TYR A 96 0.37 -6.69 -7.15
C TYR A 96 1.34 -7.74 -7.70
N PHE A 97 2.18 -8.33 -6.85
CA PHE A 97 3.09 -9.40 -7.26
C PHE A 97 2.33 -10.62 -7.79
N LEU A 98 1.21 -11.00 -7.17
CA LEU A 98 0.34 -12.07 -7.67
C LEU A 98 -0.22 -11.77 -9.05
N PHE A 99 -0.69 -10.53 -9.27
CA PHE A 99 -1.15 -10.05 -10.56
C PHE A 99 -0.05 -10.12 -11.62
N TYR A 100 1.17 -9.68 -11.30
CA TYR A 100 2.35 -9.80 -12.16
C TYR A 100 2.73 -11.26 -12.45
N ALA A 101 2.71 -12.12 -11.43
CA ALA A 101 3.08 -13.52 -11.55
C ALA A 101 2.14 -14.31 -12.46
N GLU A 102 0.84 -14.01 -12.46
CA GLU A 102 -0.12 -14.60 -13.41
C GLU A 102 0.09 -14.10 -14.83
N LEU A 103 0.43 -12.82 -15.03
CA LEU A 103 0.67 -12.28 -16.38
C LEU A 103 1.94 -12.85 -17.04
N ARG A 104 2.91 -13.32 -16.26
CA ARG A 104 4.23 -13.79 -16.72
C ARG A 104 4.46 -15.28 -16.55
N GLU A 105 3.48 -16.02 -16.05
CA GLU A 105 3.60 -17.44 -15.72
C GLU A 105 4.88 -17.74 -14.90
N ILE A 106 5.14 -16.90 -13.90
CA ILE A 106 6.37 -17.02 -13.09
C ILE A 106 6.40 -18.38 -12.39
N ASN A 107 7.60 -18.95 -12.26
CA ASN A 107 7.82 -20.21 -11.58
C ASN A 107 7.08 -20.24 -10.22
N PRO A 108 6.22 -21.25 -9.98
CA PRO A 108 5.37 -21.32 -8.79
C PRO A 108 6.15 -21.35 -7.48
N LYS A 109 7.38 -21.88 -7.47
CA LYS A 109 8.25 -21.89 -6.28
C LYS A 109 8.66 -20.48 -5.88
N ARG A 110 9.08 -19.63 -6.83
CA ARG A 110 9.45 -18.24 -6.58
C ARG A 110 8.25 -17.41 -6.15
N LYS A 111 7.08 -17.66 -6.78
CA LYS A 111 5.81 -17.05 -6.38
C LYS A 111 5.47 -17.34 -4.92
N LYS A 112 5.58 -18.61 -4.51
CA LYS A 112 5.32 -19.05 -3.13
C LYS A 112 6.31 -18.43 -2.13
N LEU A 113 7.60 -18.38 -2.48
CA LEU A 113 8.62 -17.79 -1.61
C LEU A 113 8.35 -16.31 -1.31
N ILE A 114 8.06 -15.50 -2.33
CA ILE A 114 7.79 -14.07 -2.15
C ILE A 114 6.54 -13.84 -1.29
N LEU A 115 5.49 -14.65 -1.48
CA LEU A 115 4.30 -14.58 -0.63
C LEU A 115 4.61 -14.93 0.83
N ILE A 116 5.39 -15.98 1.08
CA ILE A 116 5.77 -16.37 2.45
C ILE A 116 6.54 -15.22 3.12
N LEU A 117 7.51 -14.61 2.42
CA LEU A 117 8.27 -13.48 2.95
C LEU A 117 7.36 -12.28 3.26
N GLY A 118 6.39 -11.96 2.38
CA GLY A 118 5.42 -10.89 2.64
C GLY A 118 4.52 -11.17 3.86
N VAL A 119 4.03 -12.40 4.02
CA VAL A 119 3.23 -12.80 5.19
C VAL A 119 4.06 -12.73 6.47
N LEU A 120 5.31 -13.22 6.46
CA LEU A 120 6.19 -13.14 7.62
C LEU A 120 6.47 -11.69 8.04
N LEU A 121 6.65 -10.78 7.08
CA LEU A 121 6.80 -9.35 7.35
C LEU A 121 5.55 -8.75 7.99
N LEU A 122 4.34 -9.08 7.49
CA LEU A 122 3.09 -8.63 8.10
C LEU A 122 2.94 -9.12 9.55
N ILE A 123 3.24 -10.40 9.80
CA ILE A 123 3.21 -10.98 11.15
C ILE A 123 4.21 -10.25 12.06
N PHE A 124 5.42 -9.98 11.55
CA PHE A 124 6.46 -9.29 12.31
C PHE A 124 6.05 -7.86 12.68
N GLU A 125 5.44 -7.11 11.76
CA GLU A 125 4.92 -5.77 12.06
C GLU A 125 3.81 -5.79 13.11
N LEU A 126 2.90 -6.75 13.02
CA LEU A 126 1.80 -6.88 13.97
C LEU A 126 2.29 -7.27 15.37
N ILE A 127 3.34 -8.10 15.48
CA ILE A 127 3.91 -8.51 16.77
C ILE A 127 4.63 -7.35 17.48
N LEU A 128 5.28 -6.46 16.73
CA LEU A 128 6.05 -5.34 17.30
C LEU A 128 5.18 -4.15 17.74
N THR A 129 3.85 -4.24 17.64
CA THR A 129 2.88 -3.19 18.01
C THR A 129 3.01 -2.58 19.40
N PRO A 130 3.46 -3.25 20.48
CA PRO A 130 3.54 -2.63 21.81
C PRO A 130 4.47 -1.40 21.85
N GLU A 131 5.56 -1.44 21.07
CA GLU A 131 6.57 -0.36 21.06
C GLU A 131 6.13 0.89 20.26
N TRP A 132 5.05 0.80 19.48
CA TRP A 132 4.51 1.92 18.69
C TRP A 132 3.64 2.87 19.51
N LEU A 133 3.12 2.39 20.65
CA LEU A 133 2.22 3.13 21.52
C LEU A 133 2.98 3.94 22.58
N GLU A 134 4.27 3.66 22.77
CA GLU A 134 5.10 4.30 23.78
C GLU A 134 6.02 5.35 23.15
N SER A 135 5.79 6.62 23.46
CA SER A 135 6.77 7.66 23.16
C SER A 135 7.95 7.51 24.12
N THR A 136 9.07 6.89 23.72
CA THR A 136 10.27 6.91 24.57
C THR A 136 11.61 6.53 23.91
N SER A 137 12.61 7.31 24.34
CA SER A 137 14.07 7.11 24.45
C SER A 137 14.95 6.99 23.19
N ASN A 138 16.16 7.57 23.32
CA ASN A 138 17.24 7.58 22.32
C ASN A 138 17.95 6.21 22.27
N GLY A 139 17.95 5.54 21.11
CA GLY A 139 18.65 4.28 20.86
C GLY A 139 18.16 3.56 19.59
N MET A 140 18.93 2.61 19.03
CA MET A 140 18.51 1.80 17.89
C MET A 140 17.54 0.70 18.34
N LYS A 141 16.26 0.81 17.97
CA LYS A 141 15.19 -0.15 18.28
C LYS A 141 15.05 -1.25 17.22
N LEU A 142 14.48 -2.39 17.62
CA LEU A 142 14.16 -3.51 16.73
C LEU A 142 13.20 -3.09 15.59
N THR A 143 12.35 -2.10 15.86
CA THR A 143 11.45 -1.48 14.86
C THR A 143 12.20 -0.88 13.67
N TYR A 144 13.41 -0.32 13.85
CA TYR A 144 14.21 0.19 12.73
C TYR A 144 14.71 -0.93 11.80
N ILE A 145 15.03 -2.09 12.38
CA ILE A 145 15.42 -3.27 11.62
C ILE A 145 14.22 -3.81 10.84
N ALA A 146 13.03 -3.81 11.46
CA ALA A 146 11.77 -4.16 10.80
C ALA A 146 11.51 -3.28 9.57
N TYR A 147 11.61 -1.95 9.71
CA TYR A 147 11.46 -1.02 8.60
C TYR A 147 12.49 -1.24 7.50
N LEU A 148 13.74 -1.53 7.86
CA LEU A 148 14.77 -1.81 6.86
C LEU A 148 14.41 -3.03 6.00
N PHE A 149 14.00 -4.14 6.63
CA PHE A 149 13.57 -5.33 5.90
C PHE A 149 12.31 -5.09 5.06
N GLN A 150 11.36 -4.32 5.59
CA GLN A 150 10.17 -3.90 4.86
C GLN A 150 10.54 -3.08 3.62
N THR A 151 11.37 -2.04 3.77
CA THR A 151 11.80 -1.19 2.67
C THR A 151 12.53 -2.00 1.61
N ILE A 152 13.44 -2.90 1.99
CA ILE A 152 14.13 -3.78 1.04
C ILE A 152 13.13 -4.67 0.28
N TYR A 153 12.17 -5.27 0.98
CA TYR A 153 11.13 -6.11 0.37
C TYR A 153 10.26 -5.30 -0.61
N CYS A 154 9.75 -4.15 -0.17
CA CYS A 154 8.91 -3.25 -0.98
C CYS A 154 9.68 -2.76 -2.21
N VAL A 155 10.91 -2.28 -2.05
CA VAL A 155 11.76 -1.82 -3.16
C VAL A 155 11.97 -2.93 -4.17
N TYR A 156 12.34 -4.14 -3.71
CA TYR A 156 12.53 -5.28 -4.60
C TYR A 156 11.27 -5.63 -5.38
N VAL A 157 10.10 -5.68 -4.72
CA VAL A 157 8.83 -5.99 -5.37
C VAL A 157 8.44 -4.90 -6.35
N TYR A 158 8.45 -3.62 -5.94
CA TYR A 158 8.01 -2.50 -6.78
C TYR A 158 8.94 -2.23 -7.97
N ILE A 159 10.28 -2.31 -7.83
CA ILE A 159 11.21 -2.20 -8.97
C ILE A 159 11.00 -3.35 -9.95
N SER A 160 10.97 -4.59 -9.43
CA SER A 160 10.81 -5.79 -10.27
C SER A 160 9.51 -5.75 -11.06
N MET A 161 8.48 -5.11 -10.51
CA MET A 161 7.19 -4.98 -11.14
C MET A 161 7.07 -3.77 -12.07
N GLY A 162 7.49 -2.58 -11.63
CA GLY A 162 7.35 -1.33 -12.38
C GLY A 162 8.02 -1.37 -13.74
N GLY A 163 9.30 -1.78 -13.75
CA GLY A 163 10.05 -1.93 -15.01
C GLY A 163 9.44 -2.97 -15.95
N GLU A 164 8.86 -4.03 -15.41
CA GLU A 164 8.26 -5.10 -16.22
C GLU A 164 6.86 -4.75 -16.73
N PHE A 165 6.05 -3.98 -15.99
CA PHE A 165 4.79 -3.44 -16.49
C PHE A 165 5.00 -2.45 -17.62
N LEU A 166 6.01 -1.58 -17.51
CA LEU A 166 6.36 -0.68 -18.60
C LEU A 166 6.81 -1.46 -19.83
N LYS A 167 7.58 -2.54 -19.67
CA LYS A 167 7.95 -3.43 -20.78
C LYS A 167 6.73 -4.14 -21.41
N ILE A 168 5.82 -4.69 -20.61
CA ILE A 168 4.62 -5.39 -21.11
C ILE A 168 3.66 -4.40 -21.79
N SER A 169 3.48 -3.20 -21.23
CA SER A 169 2.63 -2.16 -21.83
C SER A 169 3.11 -1.70 -23.21
N LYS A 170 4.40 -1.87 -23.54
CA LYS A 170 4.91 -1.58 -24.88
C LYS A 170 4.49 -2.63 -25.92
N ARG A 171 4.14 -3.85 -25.48
CA ARG A 171 3.80 -4.99 -26.34
C ARG A 171 2.31 -5.33 -26.37
N ALA A 172 1.56 -4.99 -25.31
CA ALA A 172 0.13 -5.28 -25.23
C ALA A 172 -0.69 -4.28 -26.09
N THR A 173 -1.50 -4.79 -27.01
CA THR A 173 -2.50 -4.01 -27.77
C THR A 173 -3.74 -3.76 -26.95
N GLU A 174 -4.25 -4.78 -26.24
CA GLU A 174 -5.33 -4.65 -25.27
C GLU A 174 -4.79 -4.26 -23.89
N ARG A 175 -5.48 -3.36 -23.17
CA ARG A 175 -5.16 -2.92 -21.79
C ARG A 175 -3.82 -2.20 -21.59
N ARG A 176 -3.19 -1.75 -22.66
CA ARG A 176 -1.94 -0.95 -22.66
C ARG A 176 -1.92 0.17 -21.62
N ARG A 177 -3.02 0.94 -21.57
CA ARG A 177 -3.15 2.12 -20.70
C ARG A 177 -3.16 1.73 -19.22
N GLU A 178 -3.92 0.68 -18.88
CA GLU A 178 -4.02 0.14 -17.51
C GLU A 178 -2.65 -0.35 -17.02
N LEU A 179 -1.95 -1.14 -17.84
CA LEU A 179 -0.60 -1.65 -17.51
C LEU A 179 0.43 -0.52 -17.37
N ARG A 180 0.32 0.54 -18.17
CA ARG A 180 1.21 1.70 -18.06
C ARG A 180 0.98 2.48 -16.76
N PHE A 181 -0.28 2.69 -16.37
CA PHE A 181 -0.61 3.34 -15.09
C PHE A 181 -0.17 2.49 -13.89
N LEU A 182 -0.28 1.17 -13.97
CA LEU A 182 0.24 0.26 -12.94
C LEU A 182 1.76 0.32 -12.83
N GLY A 183 2.47 0.37 -13.97
CA GLY A 183 3.93 0.55 -13.99
C GLY A 183 4.36 1.87 -13.35
N ILE A 184 3.77 2.98 -13.79
CA ILE A 184 4.06 4.32 -13.23
C ILE A 184 3.71 4.38 -11.75
N GLY A 185 2.54 3.86 -11.34
CA GLY A 185 2.14 3.81 -9.94
C GLY A 185 3.12 3.01 -9.08
N SER A 186 3.63 1.89 -9.61
CA SER A 186 4.66 1.09 -8.93
C SER A 186 5.99 1.83 -8.78
N GLU A 187 6.41 2.58 -9.81
CA GLU A 187 7.62 3.40 -9.76
C GLU A 187 7.47 4.61 -8.82
N LEU A 188 6.31 5.25 -8.78
CA LEU A 188 6.02 6.35 -7.84
C LEU A 188 6.03 5.85 -6.39
N MET A 189 5.46 4.67 -6.12
CA MET A 189 5.52 4.06 -4.79
C MET A 189 6.96 3.72 -4.40
N PHE A 190 7.77 3.22 -5.35
CA PHE A 190 9.20 3.03 -5.14
C PHE A 190 9.93 4.34 -4.79
N ILE A 191 9.71 5.41 -5.54
CA ILE A 191 10.31 6.74 -5.27
C ILE A 191 9.90 7.22 -3.87
N PHE A 192 8.62 7.07 -3.51
CA PHE A 192 8.11 7.40 -2.18
C PHE A 192 8.79 6.63 -1.05
N PHE A 193 9.26 5.39 -1.28
CA PHE A 193 9.97 4.61 -0.26
C PHE A 193 11.44 4.98 -0.08
N ILE A 194 12.07 5.58 -1.09
CA ILE A 194 13.46 6.03 -1.01
C ILE A 194 13.57 7.42 -0.37
N LEU A 195 12.58 8.28 -0.62
CA LEU A 195 12.54 9.66 -0.13
C LEU A 195 12.05 9.74 1.32
#